data_AF-A0A420YLR7-F1
#
_entry.id   AF-A0A420YLR7-F1
#
_cell.length_a   1.000
_cell.length_b   1.000
_cell.length_c   1.000
_cell.angle_alpha   90.00
_cell.angle_beta   90.00
_cell.angle_gamma   90.00
#
_symmetry.space_group_name_H-M   'P 1'
#
loop_
_entity.id
_entity.type
_entity.pdbx_description
1 polymer ?
#
loop_
_entity_poly.entity_id
_entity_poly.type
_entity_poly.pdbx_seq_one_letter_code
_entity_poly.pdbx_strand_id
1 'polypeptide(L)'
;MTDLELLHNYTSMTYLTLSENSMIREFYRTTVVQVGVSCEYIMRTILAVSSLHLAHYRPHMVDHYQSVAIVHHQAASQAAIPLIPNATAENGQLLFLFSVLMTYYALGWPRKSNEALLLGDTGFPEWVYLLRGTKGFIDIVGVPSDGPFAPLFKYAISRFMLRDAPEASDSTAHLPLTELESLISQRSCDNDALRHIYTTSITELKKSFGQAQANTTSSYDMIDAFIWVYMVAEDLLPLLRIPTREPVAIFAFFCVLLRKLDGHWWMHGWPQQLIARAYDLLDEEGRLWIDWAVKEVGWIPPSVIDRM
;
A
#
# COMPACT_ATOMS: atom_id res chain seq x y z
N MET A 1 0.79 31.26 5.71
CA MET A 1 1.95 30.81 6.50
C MET A 1 1.98 29.29 6.62
N THR A 2 0.89 28.64 7.06
CA THR A 2 0.80 27.17 7.17
C THR A 2 1.17 26.43 5.87
N ASP A 3 0.62 26.81 4.72
CA ASP A 3 0.95 26.12 3.46
C ASP A 3 2.44 26.25 3.07
N LEU A 4 3.10 27.37 3.39
CA LEU A 4 4.53 27.55 3.17
C LEU A 4 5.36 26.69 4.13
N GLU A 5 4.94 26.56 5.39
CA GLU A 5 5.56 25.63 6.35
C GLU A 5 5.45 24.19 5.86
N LEU A 6 4.27 23.79 5.39
CA LEU A 6 4.02 22.44 4.86
C LEU A 6 4.84 22.17 3.61
N LEU A 7 4.93 23.12 2.66
CA LEU A 7 5.77 22.95 1.48
C LEU A 7 7.26 22.89 1.83
N HIS A 8 7.71 23.70 2.80
CA HIS A 8 9.07 23.66 3.31
C HIS A 8 9.37 22.31 3.99
N ASN A 9 8.48 21.82 4.85
CA ASN A 9 8.60 20.49 5.46
C ASN A 9 8.62 19.38 4.41
N TYR A 10 7.80 19.49 3.37
CA TYR A 10 7.75 18.49 2.31
C TYR A 10 9.09 18.38 1.58
N THR A 11 9.63 19.51 1.15
CA THR A 11 10.88 19.63 0.39
C THR A 11 12.14 19.45 1.23
N SER A 12 12.03 19.49 2.55
CA SER A 12 13.16 19.33 3.47
C SER A 12 13.20 17.94 4.12
N MET A 13 12.06 17.41 4.56
CA MET A 13 11.98 16.20 5.40
C MET A 13 11.07 15.13 4.80
N THR A 14 9.83 15.46 4.40
CA THR A 14 8.86 14.43 4.00
C THR A 14 9.32 13.64 2.79
N TYR A 15 9.89 14.29 1.77
CA TYR A 15 10.33 13.61 0.54
C TYR A 15 11.35 12.49 0.79
N LEU A 16 12.16 12.60 1.86
CA LEU A 16 13.15 11.58 2.24
C LEU A 16 12.49 10.28 2.68
N THR A 17 11.24 10.35 3.15
CA THR A 17 10.47 9.22 3.69
C THR A 17 9.60 8.52 2.64
N LEU A 18 9.59 9.01 1.39
CA LEU A 18 8.71 8.50 0.32
C LEU A 18 9.37 7.48 -0.62
N SER A 19 10.64 7.15 -0.39
CA SER A 19 11.35 6.07 -1.09
C SER A 19 12.69 5.82 -0.39
N GLU A 20 13.27 4.63 -0.58
CA GLU A 20 14.66 4.33 -0.24
C GLU A 20 15.65 4.70 -1.35
N ASN A 21 15.15 4.94 -2.56
CA ASN A 21 15.99 5.29 -3.71
C ASN A 21 16.22 6.79 -3.81
N SER A 22 17.49 7.21 -3.90
CA SER A 22 17.88 8.63 -3.97
C SER A 22 17.35 9.37 -5.19
N MET A 23 17.28 8.71 -6.36
CA MET A 23 16.72 9.30 -7.58
C MET A 23 15.21 9.54 -7.43
N ILE A 24 14.50 8.60 -6.81
CA ILE A 24 13.05 8.75 -6.56
C ILE A 24 12.78 9.80 -5.48
N ARG A 25 13.60 9.87 -4.42
CA ARG A 25 13.55 10.99 -3.47
C ARG A 25 13.69 12.33 -4.19
N GLU A 26 14.64 12.45 -5.12
CA GLU A 26 14.83 13.69 -5.87
C GLU A 26 13.65 14.02 -6.79
N PHE A 27 13.05 13.01 -7.43
CA PHE A 27 11.82 13.15 -8.19
C PHE A 27 10.67 13.70 -7.33
N TYR A 28 10.47 13.16 -6.11
CA TYR A 28 9.49 13.69 -5.17
C TYR A 28 9.80 15.10 -4.70
N ARG A 29 11.07 15.44 -4.50
CA ARG A 29 11.51 16.78 -4.05
C ARG A 29 11.32 17.85 -5.12
N THR A 30 11.55 17.52 -6.38
CA THR A 30 11.62 18.50 -7.49
C THR A 30 10.43 18.38 -8.43
N THR A 31 10.37 17.31 -9.22
CA THR A 31 9.37 17.12 -10.27
C THR A 31 7.95 17.14 -9.72
N VAL A 32 7.69 16.41 -8.63
CA VAL A 32 6.36 16.37 -8.01
C VAL A 32 5.93 17.75 -7.50
N VAL A 33 6.85 18.53 -6.95
CA VAL A 33 6.57 19.91 -6.52
C VAL A 33 6.30 20.84 -7.70
N GLN A 34 7.09 20.75 -8.78
CA GLN A 34 6.87 21.52 -10.01
C GLN A 34 5.50 21.21 -10.64
N VAL A 35 5.11 19.93 -10.65
CA VAL A 35 3.77 19.50 -11.07
C VAL A 35 2.71 20.11 -10.15
N GLY A 36 2.91 20.06 -8.83
CA GLY A 36 2.02 20.69 -7.86
C GLY A 36 1.82 22.19 -8.11
N VAL A 37 2.89 22.94 -8.39
CA VAL A 37 2.79 24.37 -8.70
C VAL A 37 1.88 24.64 -9.91
N SER A 38 1.87 23.72 -10.88
CA SER A 38 1.03 23.80 -12.09
C SER A 38 -0.35 23.15 -11.93
N CYS A 39 -0.60 22.43 -10.84
CA CYS A 39 -1.78 21.59 -10.66
C CYS A 39 -2.27 21.61 -9.21
N GLU A 40 -3.37 22.31 -8.96
CA GLU A 40 -3.85 22.60 -7.61
C GLU A 40 -4.12 21.35 -6.76
N TYR A 41 -4.80 20.34 -7.31
CA TYR A 41 -5.11 19.12 -6.53
C TYR A 41 -3.85 18.32 -6.17
N ILE A 42 -2.81 18.37 -6.99
CA ILE A 42 -1.51 17.78 -6.65
C ILE A 42 -0.85 18.56 -5.53
N MET A 43 -0.79 19.90 -5.62
CA MET A 43 -0.23 20.72 -4.53
C MET A 43 -0.96 20.46 -3.21
N ARG A 44 -2.29 20.47 -3.23
CA ARG A 44 -3.08 20.18 -2.02
C ARG A 44 -2.77 18.79 -1.46
N THR A 45 -2.59 17.78 -2.30
CA THR A 45 -2.21 16.43 -1.82
C THR A 45 -0.81 16.41 -1.22
N ILE A 46 0.16 17.11 -1.81
CA ILE A 46 1.52 17.30 -1.25
C ILE A 46 1.44 17.92 0.15
N LEU A 47 0.65 18.98 0.31
CA LEU A 47 0.46 19.67 1.58
C LEU A 47 -0.24 18.76 2.61
N ALA A 48 -1.23 17.97 2.19
CA ALA A 48 -1.92 17.01 3.06
C ALA A 48 -0.96 15.95 3.61
N VAL A 49 -0.13 15.33 2.75
CA VAL A 49 0.87 14.34 3.17
C VAL A 49 1.92 14.97 4.09
N SER A 50 2.41 16.16 3.75
CA SER A 50 3.37 16.90 4.58
C SER A 50 2.79 17.24 5.96
N SER A 51 1.50 17.58 6.02
CA SER A 51 0.81 17.88 7.26
C SER A 51 0.71 16.66 8.16
N LEU A 52 0.38 15.49 7.62
CA LEU A 52 0.39 14.23 8.39
C LEU A 52 1.79 13.83 8.87
N HIS A 53 2.82 14.05 8.04
CA HIS A 53 4.20 13.86 8.46
C HIS A 53 4.53 14.74 9.68
N LEU A 54 4.16 16.03 9.66
CA LEU A 54 4.33 16.90 10.83
C LEU A 54 3.50 16.45 12.04
N ALA A 55 2.27 15.99 11.83
CA ALA A 55 1.43 15.46 12.90
C ALA A 55 2.13 14.30 13.63
N HIS A 56 2.75 13.38 12.87
CA HIS A 56 3.48 12.25 13.43
C HIS A 56 4.68 12.69 14.29
N TYR A 57 5.48 13.64 13.81
CA TYR A 57 6.69 14.10 14.50
C TYR A 57 6.47 15.25 15.50
N ARG A 58 5.25 15.82 15.57
CA ARG A 58 4.86 16.85 16.54
C ARG A 58 3.57 16.45 17.27
N PRO A 59 3.62 15.49 18.21
CA PRO A 59 2.42 14.97 18.88
C PRO A 59 1.59 16.02 19.62
N HIS A 60 2.20 17.13 20.06
CA HIS A 60 1.52 18.23 20.74
C HIS A 60 0.65 19.09 19.79
N MET A 61 0.82 18.96 18.48
CA MET A 61 0.06 19.68 17.45
C MET A 61 -0.73 18.72 16.54
N VAL A 62 -0.95 17.47 17.00
CA VAL A 62 -1.52 16.42 16.15
C VAL A 62 -2.88 16.82 15.58
N ASP A 63 -3.77 17.39 16.40
CA ASP A 63 -5.12 17.78 16.00
C ASP A 63 -5.09 18.93 14.97
N HIS A 64 -4.16 19.87 15.15
CA HIS A 64 -3.98 20.99 14.23
C HIS A 64 -3.56 20.48 12.84
N TYR A 65 -2.49 19.68 12.77
CA TYR A 65 -1.99 19.20 11.49
C TYR A 65 -2.95 18.18 10.85
N GLN A 66 -3.62 17.32 11.63
CA GLN A 66 -4.67 16.44 11.10
C GLN A 66 -5.82 17.25 10.48
N SER A 67 -6.29 18.31 11.14
CA SER A 67 -7.33 19.18 10.60
C SER A 67 -6.89 19.84 9.28
N VAL A 68 -5.66 20.35 9.21
CA VAL A 68 -5.11 20.94 7.99
C VAL A 68 -4.97 19.89 6.87
N ALA A 69 -4.54 18.68 7.21
CA ALA A 69 -4.44 17.57 6.28
C ALA A 69 -5.80 17.19 5.68
N ILE A 70 -6.86 17.13 6.50
CA ILE A 70 -8.25 16.88 6.03
C ILE A 70 -8.69 17.94 5.04
N VAL A 71 -8.52 19.23 5.37
CA VAL A 71 -8.94 20.34 4.50
C VAL A 71 -8.30 20.24 3.12
N HIS A 72 -6.99 19.99 3.08
CA HIS A 72 -6.27 19.83 1.82
C HIS A 72 -6.66 18.57 1.06
N HIS A 73 -6.80 17.43 1.75
CA HIS A 73 -7.26 16.18 1.14
C HIS A 73 -8.66 16.30 0.52
N GLN A 74 -9.61 16.89 1.24
CA GLN A 74 -10.97 17.08 0.76
C GLN A 74 -11.01 17.97 -0.48
N ALA A 75 -10.32 19.11 -0.45
CA ALA A 75 -10.26 20.02 -1.59
C ALA A 75 -9.53 19.39 -2.80
N ALA A 76 -8.45 18.64 -2.58
CA ALA A 76 -7.78 17.89 -3.65
C ALA A 76 -8.72 16.85 -4.29
N SER A 77 -9.42 16.08 -3.45
CA SER A 77 -10.34 15.02 -3.91
C SER A 77 -11.54 15.59 -4.65
N GLN A 78 -12.12 16.69 -4.17
CA GLN A 78 -13.22 17.39 -4.83
C GLN A 78 -12.84 17.86 -6.24
N ALA A 79 -11.59 18.27 -6.46
CA ALA A 79 -11.10 18.69 -7.77
C ALA A 79 -10.70 17.49 -8.66
N ALA A 80 -10.11 16.44 -8.10
CA ALA A 80 -9.58 15.31 -8.87
C ALA A 80 -10.63 14.24 -9.23
N ILE A 81 -11.53 13.89 -8.29
CA ILE A 81 -12.51 12.79 -8.48
C ILE A 81 -13.38 12.98 -9.73
N PRO A 82 -13.93 14.18 -10.04
CA PRO A 82 -14.74 14.37 -11.24
C PRO A 82 -13.98 14.14 -12.56
N LEU A 83 -12.66 14.17 -12.54
CA LEU A 83 -11.82 13.95 -13.73
C LEU A 83 -11.59 12.46 -14.02
N ILE A 84 -11.76 11.59 -13.01
CA ILE A 84 -11.46 10.15 -13.11
C ILE A 84 -12.27 9.44 -14.20
N PRO A 85 -13.61 9.63 -14.33
CA PRO A 85 -14.41 8.92 -15.34
C PRO A 85 -14.00 9.23 -16.78
N ASN A 86 -13.41 10.41 -17.01
CA ASN A 86 -12.99 10.89 -18.32
C ASN A 86 -11.45 11.07 -18.37
N ALA A 87 -10.72 10.22 -17.65
CA ALA A 87 -9.25 10.26 -17.67
C ALA A 87 -8.73 10.03 -19.09
N THR A 88 -7.82 10.90 -19.53
CA THR A 88 -7.18 10.86 -20.85
C THR A 88 -5.68 10.62 -20.69
N ALA A 89 -4.96 10.44 -21.79
CA ALA A 89 -3.50 10.41 -21.78
C ALA A 89 -2.88 11.72 -21.24
N GLU A 90 -3.60 12.86 -21.35
CA GLU A 90 -3.11 14.18 -20.94
C GLU A 90 -3.14 14.36 -19.41
N ASN A 91 -4.25 14.00 -18.76
CA ASN A 91 -4.38 14.16 -17.30
C ASN A 91 -4.09 12.87 -16.51
N GLY A 92 -3.99 11.72 -17.18
CA GLY A 92 -3.82 10.41 -16.53
C GLY A 92 -2.55 10.32 -15.68
N GLN A 93 -1.44 10.93 -16.11
CA GLN A 93 -0.20 10.96 -15.31
C GLN A 93 -0.37 11.76 -14.01
N LEU A 94 -1.15 12.83 -14.04
CA LEU A 94 -1.46 13.63 -12.86
C LEU A 94 -2.40 12.86 -11.93
N LEU A 95 -3.43 12.20 -12.47
CA LEU A 95 -4.33 11.35 -11.68
C LEU A 95 -3.61 10.14 -11.07
N PHE A 96 -2.64 9.56 -11.80
CA PHE A 96 -1.74 8.55 -11.27
C PHE A 96 -0.92 9.10 -10.09
N LEU A 97 -0.24 10.24 -10.25
CA LEU A 97 0.55 10.86 -9.18
C LEU A 97 -0.33 11.21 -7.97
N PHE A 98 -1.52 11.76 -8.22
CA PHE A 98 -2.52 12.01 -7.19
C PHE A 98 -2.85 10.73 -6.40
N SER A 99 -3.10 9.61 -7.09
CA SER A 99 -3.39 8.33 -6.43
C SER A 99 -2.23 7.81 -5.57
N VAL A 100 -0.98 7.98 -6.02
CA VAL A 100 0.22 7.59 -5.26
C VAL A 100 0.36 8.45 -4.00
N LEU A 101 0.22 9.76 -4.10
CA LEU A 101 0.28 10.66 -2.94
C LEU A 101 -0.90 10.43 -1.98
N MET A 102 -2.08 10.12 -2.52
CA MET A 102 -3.25 9.76 -1.74
C MET A 102 -3.07 8.46 -0.96
N THR A 103 -2.31 7.50 -1.52
CA THR A 103 -1.92 6.28 -0.80
C THR A 103 -1.08 6.62 0.43
N TYR A 104 -0.10 7.53 0.30
CA TYR A 104 0.66 8.03 1.44
C TYR A 104 -0.19 8.74 2.50
N TYR A 105 -1.14 9.55 2.05
CA TYR A 105 -2.07 10.21 2.96
C TYR A 105 -2.91 9.18 3.74
N ALA A 106 -3.49 8.19 3.05
CA ALA A 106 -4.35 7.19 3.66
C ALA A 106 -3.58 6.29 4.65
N LEU A 107 -2.36 5.90 4.29
CA LEU A 107 -1.48 5.12 5.16
C LEU A 107 -0.99 5.95 6.36
N GLY A 108 -0.63 7.22 6.14
CA GLY A 108 -0.18 8.12 7.20
C GLY A 108 -1.25 8.57 8.19
N TRP A 109 -2.51 8.25 7.95
CA TRP A 109 -3.60 8.71 8.79
C TRP A 109 -3.62 7.99 10.15
N PRO A 110 -3.89 8.72 11.26
CA PRO A 110 -3.97 8.11 12.59
C PRO A 110 -5.06 7.05 12.69
N ARG A 111 -4.68 5.89 13.21
CA ARG A 111 -5.55 4.71 13.32
C ARG A 111 -6.65 4.83 14.40
N LYS A 112 -6.52 5.76 15.35
CA LYS A 112 -7.42 5.92 16.51
C LYS A 112 -8.55 6.95 16.30
N SER A 113 -8.51 7.73 15.23
CA SER A 113 -9.57 8.71 14.94
C SER A 113 -10.71 7.98 14.24
N ASN A 114 -11.68 7.55 15.04
CA ASN A 114 -13.02 7.06 14.70
C ASN A 114 -13.15 6.33 13.35
N GLU A 115 -13.46 5.05 13.44
CA GLU A 115 -13.53 3.98 12.43
C GLU A 115 -14.37 4.28 11.15
N ALA A 116 -14.81 5.50 10.89
CA ALA A 116 -15.70 5.86 9.78
C ALA A 116 -15.00 6.44 8.54
N LEU A 117 -13.75 6.94 8.63
CA LEU A 117 -13.10 7.65 7.51
C LEU A 117 -12.24 6.77 6.59
N LEU A 118 -11.77 5.61 7.08
CA LEU A 118 -10.89 4.69 6.34
C LEU A 118 -11.28 3.22 6.47
N LEU A 119 -12.19 2.87 7.37
CA LEU A 119 -12.81 1.55 7.39
C LEU A 119 -14.22 1.80 6.84
N GLY A 120 -14.44 1.55 5.55
CA GLY A 120 -15.82 1.46 5.07
C GLY A 120 -16.55 0.30 5.77
N ASP A 121 -17.78 0.00 5.34
CA ASP A 121 -18.49 -1.22 5.76
C ASP A 121 -17.80 -2.53 5.30
N THR A 122 -16.53 -2.47 4.90
CA THR A 122 -15.74 -3.56 4.31
C THR A 122 -14.87 -4.24 5.38
N GLY A 123 -14.51 -5.51 5.13
CA GLY A 123 -13.70 -6.30 6.07
C GLY A 123 -12.30 -5.72 6.37
N PHE A 124 -11.75 -4.86 5.49
CA PHE A 124 -10.38 -4.32 5.55
C PHE A 124 -10.36 -2.81 5.26
N PRO A 125 -9.28 -2.09 5.63
CA PRO A 125 -9.15 -0.65 5.37
C PRO A 125 -9.25 -0.27 3.89
N GLU A 126 -9.87 0.88 3.61
CA GLU A 126 -10.15 1.39 2.26
C GLU A 126 -8.90 1.61 1.41
N TRP A 127 -7.75 1.92 2.03
CA TRP A 127 -6.50 2.10 1.30
C TRP A 127 -6.07 0.84 0.54
N VAL A 128 -6.47 -0.36 1.01
CA VAL A 128 -6.23 -1.62 0.30
C VAL A 128 -6.87 -1.59 -1.09
N TYR A 129 -8.01 -0.91 -1.23
CA TYR A 129 -8.74 -0.78 -2.50
C TYR A 129 -8.34 0.46 -3.31
N LEU A 130 -7.77 1.50 -2.69
CA LEU A 130 -7.33 2.71 -3.41
C LEU A 130 -6.32 2.39 -4.51
N LEU A 131 -5.47 1.38 -4.28
CA LEU A 131 -4.42 0.95 -5.21
C LEU A 131 -4.96 0.32 -6.50
N ARG A 132 -6.21 -0.16 -6.47
CA ARG A 132 -6.91 -0.60 -7.67
C ARG A 132 -7.11 0.57 -8.64
N GLY A 133 -7.43 1.75 -8.11
CA GLY A 133 -7.55 2.97 -8.91
C GLY A 133 -6.23 3.36 -9.59
N THR A 134 -5.09 3.15 -8.91
CA THR A 134 -3.76 3.42 -9.45
C THR A 134 -3.45 2.58 -10.69
N LYS A 135 -3.86 1.31 -10.72
CA LYS A 135 -3.67 0.41 -11.87
C LYS A 135 -4.39 0.91 -13.11
N GLY A 136 -5.65 1.31 -12.99
CA GLY A 136 -6.43 1.83 -14.12
C GLY A 136 -5.78 3.04 -14.81
N PHE A 137 -5.09 3.92 -14.07
CA PHE A 137 -4.38 5.04 -14.68
C PHE A 137 -3.14 4.62 -15.46
N ILE A 138 -2.43 3.56 -15.02
CA ILE A 138 -1.29 3.02 -15.77
C ILE A 138 -1.77 2.45 -17.12
N ASP A 139 -2.91 1.76 -17.13
CA ASP A 139 -3.48 1.20 -18.36
C ASP A 139 -3.90 2.30 -19.37
N ILE A 140 -4.36 3.46 -18.88
CA ILE A 140 -4.75 4.61 -19.72
C ILE A 140 -3.52 5.36 -20.27
N VAL A 141 -2.54 5.63 -19.40
CA VAL A 141 -1.36 6.44 -19.72
C VAL A 141 -0.33 5.65 -20.51
N GLY A 142 -0.31 4.33 -20.34
CA GLY A 142 0.82 3.50 -20.73
C GLY A 142 2.06 3.78 -19.87
N VAL A 143 3.17 3.18 -20.26
CA VAL A 143 4.45 3.33 -19.58
C VAL A 143 5.27 4.41 -20.33
N PRO A 144 5.41 5.63 -19.79
CA PRO A 144 6.17 6.68 -20.45
C PRO A 144 7.66 6.33 -20.50
N SER A 145 8.24 6.40 -21.70
CA SER A 145 9.68 6.20 -21.94
C SER A 145 10.50 7.48 -21.71
N ASP A 146 9.84 8.64 -21.79
CA ASP A 146 10.37 9.99 -21.65
C ASP A 146 9.47 10.90 -20.80
N GLY A 147 9.88 12.16 -20.64
CA GLY A 147 9.14 13.15 -19.85
C GLY A 147 9.40 13.09 -18.35
N PRO A 148 8.75 13.99 -17.58
CA PRO A 148 9.03 14.20 -16.16
C PRO A 148 8.75 12.97 -15.30
N PHE A 149 7.79 12.13 -15.67
CA PHE A 149 7.40 10.95 -14.90
C PHE A 149 8.22 9.69 -15.22
N ALA A 150 8.97 9.66 -16.33
CA ALA A 150 9.75 8.49 -16.73
C ALA A 150 10.67 7.90 -15.64
N PRO A 151 11.34 8.70 -14.77
CA PRO A 151 12.17 8.14 -13.69
C PRO A 151 11.41 7.19 -12.76
N LEU A 152 10.18 7.56 -12.37
CA LEU A 152 9.34 6.75 -11.48
C LEU A 152 8.94 5.43 -12.14
N PHE A 153 8.50 5.48 -13.40
CA PHE A 153 8.12 4.28 -14.15
C PHE A 153 9.32 3.36 -14.42
N LYS A 154 10.46 3.91 -14.84
CA LYS A 154 11.70 3.13 -15.04
C LYS A 154 12.15 2.44 -13.77
N TYR A 155 12.06 3.12 -12.63
CA TYR A 155 12.37 2.52 -11.35
C TYR A 155 11.38 1.41 -10.99
N ALA A 156 10.07 1.65 -11.13
CA ALA A 156 9.05 0.62 -10.88
C ALA A 156 9.24 -0.64 -11.73
N ILE A 157 9.54 -0.48 -13.02
CA ILE A 157 9.87 -1.59 -13.93
C ILE A 157 11.14 -2.30 -13.47
N SER A 158 12.18 -1.56 -13.06
CA SER A 158 13.40 -2.17 -12.53
C SER A 158 13.13 -3.01 -11.28
N ARG A 159 12.26 -2.56 -10.37
CA ARG A 159 11.86 -3.33 -9.18
C ARG A 159 11.06 -4.58 -9.56
N PHE A 160 10.14 -4.44 -10.51
CA PHE A 160 9.40 -5.57 -11.05
C PHE A 160 10.32 -6.64 -11.67
N MET A 161 11.31 -6.22 -12.47
CA MET A 161 12.27 -7.13 -13.07
C MET A 161 13.19 -7.79 -12.04
N LEU A 162 13.60 -7.06 -11.00
CA LEU A 162 14.36 -7.65 -9.88
C LEU A 162 13.54 -8.72 -9.13
N ARG A 163 12.23 -8.51 -9.01
CA ARG A 163 11.32 -9.48 -8.38
C ARG A 163 11.15 -10.75 -9.20
N ASP A 164 11.13 -10.63 -10.52
CA ASP A 164 10.97 -11.76 -11.43
C ASP A 164 12.32 -12.43 -11.80
N ALA A 165 13.43 -11.91 -11.26
CA ALA A 165 14.76 -12.45 -11.51
C ALA A 165 14.96 -13.81 -10.82
N PRO A 166 15.74 -14.75 -11.40
CA PRO A 166 15.99 -16.06 -10.81
C PRO A 166 16.62 -16.00 -9.40
N GLU A 167 17.34 -14.93 -9.09
CA GLU A 167 17.96 -14.69 -7.78
C GLU A 167 16.92 -14.43 -6.66
N ALA A 168 15.71 -14.03 -7.02
CA ALA A 168 14.57 -13.81 -6.12
C ALA A 168 13.72 -15.08 -5.95
N SER A 169 14.33 -16.26 -5.99
CA SER A 169 13.61 -17.55 -5.99
C SER A 169 13.53 -18.27 -4.65
N ASP A 170 14.28 -17.83 -3.64
CA ASP A 170 14.28 -18.48 -2.32
C ASP A 170 13.88 -17.52 -1.20
N SER A 171 13.01 -18.00 -0.31
CA SER A 171 12.59 -17.29 0.88
C SER A 171 11.98 -18.26 1.89
N THR A 172 12.16 -17.96 3.18
CA THR A 172 11.54 -18.69 4.29
C THR A 172 10.02 -18.73 4.21
N ALA A 173 9.39 -17.81 3.48
CA ALA A 173 7.95 -17.77 3.26
C ALA A 173 7.44 -18.81 2.26
N HIS A 174 8.31 -19.36 1.38
CA HIS A 174 7.87 -20.25 0.30
C HIS A 174 7.25 -21.55 0.81
N LEU A 175 7.79 -22.12 1.88
CA LEU A 175 7.27 -23.36 2.47
C LEU A 175 5.87 -23.12 3.09
N PRO A 176 5.69 -22.17 4.03
CA PRO A 176 4.37 -21.78 4.53
C PRO A 176 3.35 -21.42 3.44
N LEU A 177 3.76 -20.71 2.38
CA LEU A 177 2.89 -20.39 1.25
C LEU A 177 2.48 -21.62 0.43
N THR A 178 3.37 -22.60 0.30
CA THR A 178 3.07 -23.87 -0.40
C THR A 178 2.14 -24.74 0.43
N GLU A 179 2.29 -24.74 1.76
CA GLU A 179 1.34 -25.38 2.67
C GLU A 179 -0.05 -24.73 2.57
N LEU A 180 -0.13 -23.39 2.61
CA LEU A 180 -1.37 -22.65 2.39
C LEU A 180 -2.04 -23.00 1.06
N GLU A 181 -1.27 -23.01 -0.03
CA GLU A 181 -1.75 -23.38 -1.37
C GLU A 181 -2.33 -24.80 -1.41
N SER A 182 -1.71 -25.74 -0.71
CA SER A 182 -2.20 -27.12 -0.60
C SER A 182 -3.53 -27.21 0.18
N LEU A 183 -3.67 -26.44 1.27
CA LEU A 183 -4.89 -26.38 2.08
C LEU A 183 -6.06 -25.78 1.27
N ILE A 184 -5.80 -24.69 0.55
CA ILE A 184 -6.80 -24.04 -0.32
C ILE A 184 -7.23 -25.01 -1.43
N SER A 185 -6.29 -25.73 -2.03
CA SER A 185 -6.56 -26.67 -3.13
C SER A 185 -7.43 -27.85 -2.68
N GLN A 186 -7.24 -28.35 -1.46
CA GLN A 186 -8.03 -29.46 -0.90
C GLN A 186 -9.49 -29.06 -0.59
N ARG A 187 -9.74 -27.79 -0.24
CA ARG A 187 -11.07 -27.30 0.12
C ARG A 187 -11.86 -26.70 -1.05
N SER A 188 -11.18 -26.07 -2.00
CA SER A 188 -11.84 -25.29 -3.05
C SER A 188 -12.36 -26.15 -4.21
N CYS A 189 -12.80 -27.40 -3.97
CA CYS A 189 -13.06 -28.39 -5.02
C CYS A 189 -14.07 -27.95 -6.11
N ASP A 190 -14.97 -27.00 -5.81
CA ASP A 190 -16.12 -26.72 -6.68
C ASP A 190 -16.00 -25.43 -7.53
N ASN A 191 -14.94 -24.63 -7.40
CA ASN A 191 -14.77 -23.39 -8.18
C ASN A 191 -13.34 -23.20 -8.73
N ASP A 192 -13.13 -23.64 -9.97
CA ASP A 192 -11.84 -23.54 -10.66
C ASP A 192 -11.36 -22.09 -10.85
N ALA A 193 -12.29 -21.14 -11.01
CA ALA A 193 -11.93 -19.73 -11.19
C ALA A 193 -11.34 -19.13 -9.90
N LEU A 194 -11.97 -19.36 -8.75
CA LEU A 194 -11.43 -18.93 -7.46
C LEU A 194 -10.10 -19.61 -7.15
N ARG A 195 -9.97 -20.90 -7.46
CA ARG A 195 -8.69 -21.62 -7.29
C ARG A 195 -7.58 -20.96 -8.10
N HIS A 196 -7.85 -20.60 -9.35
CA HIS A 196 -6.88 -19.90 -10.19
C HIS A 196 -6.46 -18.55 -9.62
N ILE A 197 -7.41 -17.76 -9.10
CA ILE A 197 -7.13 -16.47 -8.44
C ILE A 197 -6.21 -16.68 -7.23
N TYR A 198 -6.50 -17.64 -6.37
CA TYR A 198 -5.70 -17.93 -5.18
C TYR A 198 -4.29 -18.43 -5.53
N THR A 199 -4.17 -19.40 -6.43
CA THR A 199 -2.87 -19.92 -6.89
C THR A 199 -2.02 -18.82 -7.53
N THR A 200 -2.61 -17.98 -8.36
CA THR A 200 -1.91 -16.84 -8.99
C THR A 200 -1.46 -15.84 -7.93
N SER A 201 -2.33 -15.51 -6.98
CA SER A 201 -2.01 -14.58 -5.89
C SER A 201 -0.87 -15.08 -5.01
N ILE A 202 -0.86 -16.37 -4.67
CA ILE A 202 0.21 -17.02 -3.90
C ILE A 202 1.51 -17.05 -4.72
N THR A 203 1.44 -17.35 -6.02
CA THR A 203 2.60 -17.35 -6.91
C THR A 203 3.25 -15.97 -6.98
N GLU A 204 2.46 -14.92 -7.17
CA GLU A 204 2.98 -13.55 -7.17
C GLU A 204 3.53 -13.14 -5.79
N LEU A 205 2.93 -13.65 -4.70
CA LEU A 205 3.40 -13.39 -3.35
C LEU A 205 4.75 -14.06 -3.07
N LYS A 206 4.93 -15.31 -3.52
CA LYS A 206 6.20 -16.04 -3.45
C LYS A 206 7.34 -15.24 -4.10
N LYS A 207 7.12 -14.69 -5.30
CA LYS A 207 8.08 -13.81 -5.99
C LYS A 207 8.43 -12.57 -5.16
N SER A 208 7.43 -11.90 -4.60
CA SER A 208 7.65 -10.72 -3.74
C SER A 208 8.45 -11.06 -2.48
N PHE A 209 8.22 -12.22 -1.86
CA PHE A 209 9.01 -12.67 -0.71
C PHE A 209 10.45 -13.02 -1.09
N GLY A 210 10.64 -13.74 -2.21
CA GLY A 210 11.96 -14.05 -2.73
C GLY A 210 12.78 -12.79 -2.99
N GLN A 211 12.19 -11.75 -3.56
CA GLN A 211 12.86 -10.45 -3.75
C GLN A 211 13.16 -9.75 -2.43
N ALA A 212 12.21 -9.77 -1.49
CA ALA A 212 12.35 -9.10 -0.20
C ALA A 212 13.40 -9.74 0.71
N GLN A 213 13.77 -11.00 0.44
CA GLN A 213 14.79 -11.75 1.15
C GLN A 213 16.10 -11.88 0.37
N ALA A 214 16.06 -11.77 -0.95
CA ALA A 214 17.27 -11.76 -1.77
C ALA A 214 18.24 -10.71 -1.21
N ASN A 215 19.48 -11.14 -0.97
CA ASN A 215 20.58 -10.30 -0.49
C ASN A 215 21.02 -9.33 -1.60
N THR A 216 20.10 -8.47 -2.05
CA THR A 216 20.40 -7.43 -3.01
C THR A 216 20.99 -6.23 -2.26
N THR A 217 21.83 -5.46 -2.95
CA THR A 217 22.36 -4.19 -2.44
C THR A 217 21.27 -3.11 -2.28
N SER A 218 20.05 -3.39 -2.71
CA SER A 218 18.94 -2.45 -2.71
C SER A 218 18.05 -2.64 -1.49
N SER A 219 17.86 -1.57 -0.71
CA SER A 219 16.86 -1.55 0.37
C SER A 219 15.45 -1.83 -0.15
N TYR A 220 14.63 -2.45 0.70
CA TYR A 220 13.22 -2.71 0.45
C TYR A 220 12.45 -1.38 0.43
N ASP A 221 11.71 -1.12 -0.65
CA ASP A 221 11.05 0.14 -0.95
C ASP A 221 9.52 -0.05 -0.99
N MET A 222 8.75 1.05 -0.86
CA MET A 222 7.30 1.01 -1.00
C MET A 222 6.85 0.24 -2.26
N ILE A 223 7.58 0.42 -3.37
CA ILE A 223 7.22 -0.11 -4.67
C ILE A 223 7.25 -1.64 -4.65
N ASP A 224 8.17 -2.26 -3.90
CA ASP A 224 8.22 -3.72 -3.80
C ASP A 224 6.97 -4.31 -3.15
N ALA A 225 6.50 -3.68 -2.07
CA ALA A 225 5.28 -4.10 -1.38
C ALA A 225 4.06 -3.91 -2.28
N PHE A 226 3.98 -2.77 -2.96
CA PHE A 226 2.82 -2.44 -3.79
C PHE A 226 2.77 -3.16 -5.15
N ILE A 227 3.89 -3.72 -5.63
CA ILE A 227 3.87 -4.58 -6.82
C ILE A 227 2.92 -5.77 -6.61
N TRP A 228 2.95 -6.44 -5.46
CA TRP A 228 2.03 -7.57 -5.23
C TRP A 228 0.57 -7.12 -5.25
N VAL A 229 0.26 -6.01 -4.55
CA VAL A 229 -1.09 -5.43 -4.53
C VAL A 229 -1.56 -5.09 -5.95
N TYR A 230 -0.68 -4.50 -6.77
CA TYR A 230 -0.94 -4.18 -8.17
C TYR A 230 -1.27 -5.42 -9.01
N MET A 231 -0.60 -6.55 -8.75
CA MET A 231 -0.82 -7.80 -9.49
C MET A 231 -2.16 -8.45 -9.15
N VAL A 232 -2.65 -8.30 -7.91
CA VAL A 232 -3.88 -8.97 -7.45
C VAL A 232 -5.09 -8.02 -7.33
N ALA A 233 -4.96 -6.77 -7.78
CA ALA A 233 -5.91 -5.69 -7.53
C ALA A 233 -7.32 -5.93 -8.09
N GLU A 234 -7.43 -6.58 -9.25
CA GLU A 234 -8.70 -6.82 -9.93
C GLU A 234 -9.36 -8.14 -9.51
N ASP A 235 -8.59 -9.05 -8.91
CA ASP A 235 -9.02 -10.44 -8.68
C ASP A 235 -9.16 -10.77 -7.19
N LEU A 236 -8.06 -10.72 -6.43
CA LEU A 236 -8.07 -11.12 -5.01
C LEU A 236 -8.66 -10.02 -4.12
N LEU A 237 -8.26 -8.76 -4.32
CA LEU A 237 -8.67 -7.68 -3.41
C LEU A 237 -10.19 -7.52 -3.33
N PRO A 238 -10.98 -7.59 -4.42
CA PRO A 238 -12.44 -7.52 -4.33
C PRO A 238 -13.05 -8.59 -3.43
N LEU A 239 -12.43 -9.77 -3.31
CA LEU A 239 -12.89 -10.85 -2.43
C LEU A 239 -12.72 -10.51 -0.94
N LEU A 240 -11.87 -9.54 -0.59
CA LEU A 240 -11.70 -9.07 0.80
C LEU A 240 -12.85 -8.16 1.28
N ARG A 241 -13.71 -7.68 0.36
CA ARG A 241 -14.90 -6.90 0.73
C ARG A 241 -15.94 -7.75 1.45
N ILE A 242 -16.09 -9.00 1.01
CA ILE A 242 -16.94 -10.02 1.66
C ILE A 242 -16.00 -11.18 2.03
N PRO A 243 -15.25 -11.03 3.14
CA PRO A 243 -14.10 -11.87 3.44
C PRO A 243 -14.52 -13.33 3.65
N THR A 244 -13.96 -14.23 2.84
CA THR A 244 -13.89 -15.66 3.13
C THR A 244 -12.50 -16.02 3.65
N ARG A 245 -12.33 -17.26 4.10
CA ARG A 245 -11.10 -17.71 4.77
C ARG A 245 -9.86 -17.60 3.87
N GLU A 246 -9.97 -18.02 2.62
CA GLU A 246 -8.89 -18.13 1.64
C GLU A 246 -8.26 -16.77 1.29
N PRO A 247 -9.00 -15.75 0.82
CA PRO A 247 -8.42 -14.44 0.51
C PRO A 247 -7.86 -13.75 1.75
N VAL A 248 -8.52 -13.91 2.91
CA VAL A 248 -8.02 -13.37 4.18
C VAL A 248 -6.69 -14.01 4.57
N ALA A 249 -6.57 -15.34 4.43
CA ALA A 249 -5.34 -16.05 4.74
C ALA A 249 -4.19 -15.63 3.81
N ILE A 250 -4.43 -15.49 2.50
CA ILE A 250 -3.43 -14.99 1.55
C ILE A 250 -3.00 -13.56 1.92
N PHE A 251 -3.95 -12.68 2.23
CA PHE A 251 -3.67 -11.30 2.61
C PHE A 251 -2.90 -11.19 3.94
N ALA A 252 -3.13 -12.11 4.88
CA ALA A 252 -2.36 -12.18 6.13
C ALA A 252 -0.86 -12.39 5.86
N PHE A 253 -0.49 -13.21 4.88
CA PHE A 253 0.92 -13.38 4.50
C PHE A 253 1.51 -12.09 3.92
N PHE A 254 0.74 -11.35 3.10
CA PHE A 254 1.18 -10.05 2.60
C PHE A 254 1.51 -9.05 3.73
N CYS A 255 0.85 -9.14 4.89
CA CYS A 255 1.16 -8.28 6.04
C CYS A 255 2.62 -8.43 6.53
N VAL A 256 3.26 -9.59 6.30
CA VAL A 256 4.68 -9.80 6.61
C VAL A 256 5.59 -8.96 5.72
N LEU A 257 5.22 -8.74 4.45
CA LEU A 257 5.96 -7.83 3.57
C LEU A 257 5.83 -6.38 4.05
N LEU A 258 4.64 -5.97 4.48
CA LEU A 258 4.41 -4.64 5.05
C LEU A 258 5.21 -4.42 6.34
N ARG A 259 5.50 -5.48 7.11
CA ARG A 259 6.33 -5.40 8.32
C ARG A 259 7.73 -4.83 8.07
N LYS A 260 8.29 -5.05 6.87
CA LYS A 260 9.58 -4.48 6.46
C LYS A 260 9.54 -2.95 6.30
N LEU A 261 8.34 -2.39 6.08
CA LEU A 261 8.11 -0.96 5.91
C LEU A 261 7.69 -0.27 7.22
N ASP A 262 7.45 -1.00 8.31
CA ASP A 262 6.95 -0.49 9.61
C ASP A 262 7.84 0.60 10.25
N GLY A 263 9.10 0.71 9.83
CA GLY A 263 9.99 1.82 10.22
C GLY A 263 9.61 3.18 9.61
N HIS A 264 8.76 3.20 8.59
CA HIS A 264 8.26 4.42 7.98
C HIS A 264 7.02 4.93 8.73
N TRP A 265 6.97 6.24 8.98
CA TRP A 265 5.87 6.88 9.71
C TRP A 265 4.49 6.56 9.12
N TRP A 266 4.40 6.45 7.79
CA TRP A 266 3.16 6.18 7.06
C TRP A 266 2.76 4.69 7.11
N MET A 267 3.67 3.76 7.38
CA MET A 267 3.32 2.34 7.53
C MET A 267 3.24 1.91 9.01
N HIS A 268 3.57 2.80 9.94
CA HIS A 268 3.76 2.48 11.34
C HIS A 268 2.52 1.84 11.99
N GLY A 269 2.67 0.56 12.35
CA GLY A 269 1.67 -0.25 13.04
C GLY A 269 0.54 -0.81 12.17
N TRP A 270 0.55 -0.55 10.87
CA TRP A 270 -0.39 -1.20 9.93
C TRP A 270 -0.26 -2.72 9.90
N PRO A 271 0.95 -3.31 9.82
CA PRO A 271 1.10 -4.77 9.75
C PRO A 271 0.38 -5.49 10.90
N GLN A 272 0.52 -4.97 12.13
CA GLN A 272 -0.08 -5.52 13.34
C GLN A 272 -1.60 -5.33 13.35
N GLN A 273 -2.12 -4.22 12.84
CA GLN A 273 -3.57 -4.00 12.76
C GLN A 273 -4.22 -4.91 11.71
N LEU A 274 -3.59 -5.05 10.54
CA LEU A 274 -4.10 -5.88 9.46
C LEU A 274 -4.09 -7.35 9.82
N ILE A 275 -3.02 -7.83 10.48
CA ILE A 275 -2.96 -9.23 10.93
C ILE A 275 -3.97 -9.50 12.05
N ALA A 276 -4.19 -8.55 12.97
CA ALA A 276 -5.24 -8.66 13.99
C ALA A 276 -6.63 -8.75 13.35
N ARG A 277 -6.91 -7.89 12.36
CA ARG A 277 -8.17 -7.90 11.62
C ARG A 277 -8.37 -9.21 10.85
N ALA A 278 -7.34 -9.70 10.17
CA ALA A 278 -7.38 -10.98 9.50
C ALA A 278 -7.68 -12.12 10.50
N TYR A 279 -7.02 -12.12 11.66
CA TYR A 279 -7.24 -13.11 12.71
C TYR A 279 -8.67 -13.11 13.26
N ASP A 280 -9.28 -11.94 13.41
CA ASP A 280 -10.66 -11.81 13.89
C ASP A 280 -11.71 -12.22 12.85
N LEU A 281 -11.40 -12.06 11.55
CA LEU A 281 -12.24 -12.53 10.45
C LEU A 281 -12.17 -14.05 10.22
N LEU A 282 -11.13 -14.70 10.74
CA LEU A 282 -10.92 -16.15 10.62
C LEU A 282 -11.50 -16.90 11.81
N ASP A 283 -12.03 -18.08 11.54
CA ASP A 283 -12.41 -19.07 12.55
C ASP A 283 -11.17 -19.81 13.10
N GLU A 284 -11.37 -20.70 14.07
CA GLU A 284 -10.27 -21.40 14.76
C GLU A 284 -9.34 -22.15 13.78
N GLU A 285 -9.92 -22.81 12.78
CA GLU A 285 -9.15 -23.49 11.75
C GLU A 285 -8.42 -22.51 10.82
N GLY A 286 -9.08 -21.45 10.36
CA GLY A 286 -8.46 -20.42 9.53
C GLY A 286 -7.31 -19.69 10.22
N ARG A 287 -7.37 -19.51 11.55
CA ARG A 287 -6.28 -18.93 12.34
C ARG A 287 -5.02 -19.77 12.31
N LEU A 288 -5.13 -21.09 12.19
CA LEU A 288 -3.98 -21.97 12.03
C LEU A 288 -3.27 -21.75 10.69
N TRP A 289 -4.00 -21.35 9.64
CA TRP A 289 -3.43 -21.11 8.31
C TRP A 289 -2.50 -19.89 8.29
N ILE A 290 -2.69 -18.94 9.21
CA ILE A 290 -1.94 -17.68 9.27
C ILE A 290 -0.96 -17.62 10.44
N ASP A 291 -0.78 -18.71 11.19
CA ASP A 291 0.07 -18.75 12.39
C ASP A 291 1.52 -18.31 12.09
N TRP A 292 2.06 -18.73 10.95
CA TRP A 292 3.37 -18.27 10.48
C TRP A 292 3.41 -16.75 10.29
N ALA A 293 2.42 -16.18 9.59
CA ALA A 293 2.36 -14.74 9.34
C ALA A 293 2.18 -13.93 10.63
N VAL A 294 1.39 -14.44 11.58
CA VAL A 294 1.21 -13.84 12.92
C VAL A 294 2.56 -13.74 13.66
N LYS A 295 3.35 -14.83 13.64
CA LYS A 295 4.68 -14.89 14.27
C LYS A 295 5.67 -13.93 13.61
N GLU A 296 5.71 -13.91 12.28
CA GLU A 296 6.64 -13.05 11.53
C GLU A 296 6.31 -11.55 11.65
N VAL A 297 5.02 -11.19 11.72
CA VAL A 297 4.62 -9.80 12.01
C VAL A 297 4.99 -9.41 13.45
N GLY A 298 5.08 -10.38 14.35
CA GLY A 298 5.33 -10.17 15.78
C GLY A 298 4.10 -9.68 16.53
N TRP A 299 2.90 -10.06 16.07
CA TRP A 299 1.64 -9.77 16.76
C TRP A 299 1.27 -10.93 17.69
N ILE A 300 0.78 -10.62 18.88
CA ILE A 300 0.36 -11.62 19.87
C ILE A 300 -1.17 -11.62 19.90
N PRO A 301 -1.82 -12.75 19.58
CA PRO A 301 -3.26 -12.87 19.72
C PRO A 301 -3.72 -12.61 21.16
N PRO A 302 -4.82 -11.86 21.38
CA PRO A 302 -5.36 -11.65 22.71
C PRO A 302 -5.71 -12.99 23.35
N SER A 303 -5.44 -13.13 24.65
CA SER A 303 -5.66 -14.40 25.34
C SER A 303 -7.15 -14.74 25.39
N VAL A 304 -7.49 -16.02 25.53
CA VAL A 304 -8.89 -16.47 25.69
C VAL A 304 -9.59 -15.77 26.88
N ILE A 305 -8.81 -15.30 27.86
CA ILE A 305 -9.29 -14.57 29.04
C ILE A 305 -9.68 -13.13 28.71
N ASP A 306 -9.08 -12.50 27.69
CA ASP A 306 -9.36 -11.11 27.29
C ASP A 306 -10.62 -10.97 26.42
N ARG A 307 -11.25 -12.09 26.02
CA ARG A 307 -12.44 -12.15 25.16
C ARG A 307 -13.73 -12.52 25.92
N MET A 308 -13.67 -12.65 27.25
CA MET A 308 -14.82 -12.82 28.15
C MET A 308 -15.16 -11.50 28.84
#